data_AF-A0A376CW72-F1
#
_entry.id   AF-A0A376CW72-F1
#
_cell.length_a   1.000
_cell.length_b   1.000
_cell.length_c   1.000
_cell.angle_alpha   90.00
_cell.angle_beta   90.00
_cell.angle_gamma   90.00
#
_symmetry.space_group_name_H-M   'P 1'
#
loop_
_entity.id
_entity.type
_entity.pdbx_description
1 polymer ?
#
loop_
_entity_poly.entity_id
_entity_poly.type
_entity_poly.pdbx_seq_one_letter_code
_entity_poly.pdbx_strand_id
1 'polypeptide(L)'
;MGNQLVTIPVPGTSNPIMAVQHDGTEWAAARHICDALGIDWKSQHRKLESKNWARVVMMTTHDSSGRQQEISMVDRRTLTMWLATIDTNRVNEAARTTLEAYQLEAANALDSYFHKGGAINPRAEEHQLNALMRQSQMQMELCQAAKGLIHPDHLEAKARIVLARGLGEAPELDPKTRPLYTADFLKSKNLSNKKMKSVAPMFGKRMKALYTLEKGREPEKYDLTLPNGQVRQVNGYTEADRPLMQRVWDQYYTTA
;
A
#
# COMPACT_ATOMS: atom_id res chain seq x y z
N MET A 1 30.28 7.65 -15.18
CA MET A 1 30.96 7.34 -13.91
C MET A 1 30.93 5.83 -13.75
N GLY A 2 32.06 5.19 -13.46
CA GLY A 2 32.13 3.72 -13.41
C GLY A 2 31.31 3.15 -12.25
N ASN A 3 30.67 2.00 -12.48
CA ASN A 3 29.96 1.24 -11.45
C ASN A 3 30.97 0.61 -10.49
N GLN A 4 31.41 1.39 -9.49
CA GLN A 4 32.33 0.92 -8.45
C GLN A 4 31.58 0.06 -7.45
N LEU A 5 32.02 -1.19 -7.29
CA LEU A 5 31.46 -2.10 -6.30
C LEU A 5 31.89 -1.69 -4.89
N VAL A 6 30.93 -1.70 -3.98
CA VAL A 6 31.15 -1.55 -2.54
C VAL A 6 30.91 -2.89 -1.86
N THR A 7 31.70 -3.15 -0.82
CA THR A 7 31.59 -4.35 0.01
C THR A 7 30.68 -4.08 1.18
N ILE A 8 29.63 -4.90 1.35
CA ILE A 8 28.70 -4.82 2.47
C ILE A 8 28.92 -6.06 3.35
N PRO A 9 29.28 -5.90 4.63
CA PRO A 9 29.45 -7.02 5.54
C PRO A 9 28.09 -7.69 5.81
N VAL A 10 28.10 -9.02 5.93
CA VAL A 10 26.92 -9.80 6.32
C VAL A 10 27.11 -10.31 7.75
N PRO A 11 26.22 -9.95 8.70
CA PRO A 11 26.32 -10.42 10.07
C PRO A 11 26.35 -11.95 10.15
N GLY A 12 27.33 -12.48 10.88
CA GLY A 12 27.49 -13.92 11.08
C GLY A 12 28.32 -14.63 10.01
N THR A 13 28.75 -13.99 8.93
CA THR A 13 29.57 -14.62 7.88
C THR A 13 30.87 -13.86 7.64
N SER A 14 31.91 -14.56 7.17
CA SER A 14 33.16 -13.93 6.69
C SER A 14 33.08 -13.46 5.24
N ASN A 15 31.97 -13.75 4.55
CA ASN A 15 31.78 -13.52 3.13
C ASN A 15 30.88 -12.30 2.94
N PRO A 16 31.45 -11.12 2.60
CA PRO A 16 30.64 -9.95 2.34
C PRO A 16 29.90 -10.06 1.00
N ILE A 17 28.85 -9.26 0.83
CA ILE A 17 28.20 -9.09 -0.46
C ILE A 17 28.77 -7.87 -1.19
N MET A 18 28.68 -7.89 -2.51
CA MET A 18 29.11 -6.77 -3.36
C MET A 18 27.87 -6.05 -3.88
N ALA A 19 27.86 -4.73 -3.81
CA ALA A 19 26.74 -3.90 -4.26
C ALA A 19 27.23 -2.69 -5.05
N VAL A 20 26.34 -2.10 -5.85
CA VAL A 20 26.62 -0.86 -6.58
C VAL A 20 25.35 -0.05 -6.75
N GLN A 21 25.49 1.27 -6.78
CA GLN A 21 24.42 2.16 -7.21
C GLN A 21 24.61 2.47 -8.70
N HIS A 22 23.59 2.17 -9.51
CA HIS A 22 23.61 2.40 -10.96
C HIS A 22 22.22 2.87 -11.41
N ASP A 23 22.18 3.99 -12.14
CA ASP A 23 20.94 4.62 -12.62
C ASP A 23 19.87 4.81 -11.53
N GLY A 24 20.30 5.31 -10.36
CA GLY A 24 19.42 5.55 -9.21
C GLY A 24 18.85 4.30 -8.55
N THR A 25 19.30 3.11 -8.95
CA THR A 25 18.89 1.82 -8.38
C THR A 25 20.06 1.19 -7.62
N GLU A 26 19.80 0.64 -6.43
CA GLU A 26 20.78 -0.19 -5.74
C GLU A 26 20.73 -1.64 -6.24
N TRP A 27 21.90 -2.17 -6.59
CA TRP A 27 22.10 -3.51 -7.12
C TRP A 27 23.03 -4.31 -6.22
N ALA A 28 22.74 -5.59 -6.05
CA ALA A 28 23.58 -6.52 -5.29
C ALA A 28 23.98 -7.73 -6.14
N ALA A 29 25.24 -8.15 -6.00
CA ALA A 29 25.82 -9.27 -6.73
C ALA A 29 25.25 -10.59 -6.21
N ALA A 30 24.39 -11.21 -7.01
CA ALA A 30 23.60 -12.35 -6.58
C ALA A 30 24.45 -13.59 -6.26
N ARG A 31 25.58 -13.77 -6.97
CA ARG A 31 26.53 -14.85 -6.67
C ARG A 31 27.20 -14.66 -5.30
N HIS A 32 27.64 -13.44 -4.96
CA HIS A 32 28.26 -13.16 -3.66
C HIS A 32 27.26 -13.36 -2.51
N ILE A 33 25.99 -13.05 -2.72
CA ILE A 33 24.91 -13.36 -1.76
C ILE A 33 24.81 -14.88 -1.56
N CYS A 34 24.83 -15.67 -2.64
CA CYS A 34 24.83 -17.11 -2.56
C CYS A 34 26.05 -17.68 -1.83
N ASP A 35 27.25 -17.13 -2.08
CA ASP A 35 28.49 -17.52 -1.40
C ASP A 35 28.45 -17.18 0.10
N ALA A 36 27.84 -16.04 0.46
CA ALA A 36 27.63 -15.66 1.86
C ALA A 36 26.66 -16.60 2.59
N LEU A 37 25.60 -17.03 1.90
CA LEU A 37 24.59 -17.94 2.45
C LEU A 37 24.99 -19.43 2.34
N GLY A 38 26.03 -19.77 1.58
CA GLY A 38 26.43 -21.15 1.32
C GLY A 38 25.44 -21.94 0.45
N ILE A 39 24.81 -21.28 -0.53
CA ILE A 39 23.82 -21.89 -1.44
C ILE A 39 24.26 -21.78 -2.90
N ASP A 40 23.74 -22.65 -3.77
CA ASP A 40 24.08 -22.62 -5.20
C ASP A 40 23.34 -21.53 -5.97
N TRP A 41 24.10 -20.62 -6.60
CA TRP A 41 23.56 -19.56 -7.45
C TRP A 41 22.74 -20.10 -8.62
N LYS A 42 23.19 -21.16 -9.29
CA LYS A 42 22.52 -21.67 -10.51
C LYS A 42 21.10 -22.13 -10.20
N SER A 43 20.91 -22.79 -9.06
CA SER A 43 19.62 -23.21 -8.55
C SER A 43 18.72 -22.03 -8.16
N GLN A 44 19.29 -20.97 -7.58
CA GLN A 44 18.54 -19.78 -7.20
C GLN A 44 18.15 -18.92 -8.41
N HIS A 45 19.05 -18.77 -9.39
CA HIS A 45 18.78 -18.06 -10.64
C HIS A 45 17.56 -18.64 -11.36
N ARG A 46 17.51 -19.97 -11.54
CA ARG A 46 16.37 -20.66 -12.15
C ARG A 46 15.05 -20.38 -11.41
N LYS A 47 15.09 -20.28 -10.07
CA LYS A 47 13.91 -19.92 -9.29
C LYS A 47 13.49 -18.48 -9.57
N LEU A 48 14.43 -17.54 -9.58
CA LEU A 48 14.17 -16.12 -9.81
C LEU A 48 13.61 -15.85 -11.21
N GLU A 49 14.09 -16.53 -12.25
CA GLU A 49 13.57 -16.41 -13.62
C GLU A 49 12.05 -16.67 -13.71
N SER A 50 11.51 -17.53 -12.83
CA SER A 50 10.08 -17.85 -12.79
C SER A 50 9.21 -16.83 -12.04
N LYS A 51 9.80 -15.79 -11.43
CA LYS A 51 9.08 -14.87 -10.53
C LYS A 51 8.82 -13.53 -11.20
N ASN A 52 7.54 -13.14 -11.23
CA ASN A 52 7.10 -11.85 -11.77
C ASN A 52 7.63 -10.61 -11.01
N TRP A 53 8.06 -10.79 -9.76
CA TRP A 53 8.63 -9.73 -8.93
C TRP A 53 10.15 -9.63 -9.06
N ALA A 54 10.82 -10.63 -9.64
CA ALA A 54 12.27 -10.68 -9.71
C ALA A 54 12.82 -9.94 -10.93
N ARG A 55 13.91 -9.22 -10.72
CA ARG A 55 14.71 -8.55 -11.74
C ARG A 55 16.18 -8.94 -11.54
N VAL A 56 16.69 -9.74 -12.48
CA VAL A 56 18.10 -10.11 -12.56
C VAL A 56 18.68 -9.50 -13.84
N VAL A 57 19.83 -8.86 -13.74
CA VAL A 57 20.55 -8.31 -14.91
C VAL A 57 22.00 -8.74 -14.89
N MET A 58 22.61 -8.88 -16.06
CA MET A 58 24.06 -8.94 -16.17
C MET A 58 24.61 -7.52 -16.24
N MET A 59 25.60 -7.21 -15.42
CA MET A 59 26.21 -5.88 -15.38
C MET A 59 27.73 -6.01 -15.53
N THR A 60 28.30 -5.26 -16.47
CA THR A 60 29.75 -5.10 -16.58
C THR A 60 30.23 -4.17 -15.47
N THR A 61 31.08 -4.68 -14.60
CA THR A 61 31.67 -3.95 -13.45
C THR A 61 33.18 -4.06 -13.49
N HIS A 62 33.88 -3.16 -12.79
CA HIS A 62 35.34 -3.23 -12.65
C HIS A 62 35.68 -3.78 -11.27
N ASP A 63 36.59 -4.75 -11.22
CA ASP A 63 37.17 -5.22 -9.96
C ASP A 63 38.12 -4.17 -9.36
N SER A 64 38.62 -4.41 -8.15
CA SER A 64 39.59 -3.53 -7.47
C SER A 64 40.92 -3.39 -8.22
N SER A 65 41.19 -4.25 -9.20
CA SER A 65 42.36 -4.24 -10.07
C SER A 65 42.09 -3.59 -11.44
N GLY A 66 40.88 -3.05 -11.66
CA GLY A 66 40.46 -2.41 -12.91
C GLY A 66 40.06 -3.37 -14.04
N ARG A 67 39.92 -4.68 -13.78
CA ARG A 67 39.49 -5.64 -14.79
C ARG A 67 37.97 -5.67 -14.89
N GLN A 68 37.48 -5.74 -16.13
CA GLN A 68 36.04 -5.88 -16.39
C GLN A 68 35.56 -7.29 -16.07
N GLN A 69 34.44 -7.38 -15.35
CA GLN A 69 33.75 -8.61 -15.04
C GLN A 69 32.25 -8.45 -15.27
N GLU A 70 31.64 -9.47 -15.86
CA GLU A 70 30.20 -9.59 -15.92
C GLU A 70 29.68 -10.26 -14.65
N ILE A 71 28.83 -9.53 -13.92
CA ILE A 71 28.28 -9.99 -12.65
C ILE A 71 26.76 -9.97 -12.73
N SER A 72 26.13 -11.08 -12.32
CA SER A 72 24.68 -11.14 -12.17
C SER A 72 24.26 -10.32 -10.95
N MET A 73 23.43 -9.31 -11.19
CA MET A 73 22.93 -8.37 -10.20
C MET A 73 21.43 -8.54 -9.99
N VAL A 74 20.98 -8.37 -8.75
CA VAL A 74 19.57 -8.24 -8.38
C VAL A 74 19.32 -6.84 -7.82
N ASP A 75 18.19 -6.23 -8.17
CA ASP A 75 17.81 -4.95 -7.57
C ASP A 75 17.41 -5.15 -6.10
N ARG A 76 17.48 -4.07 -5.30
CA ARG A 76 17.15 -4.13 -3.87
C ARG A 76 15.78 -4.75 -3.59
N ARG A 77 14.78 -4.46 -4.41
CA ARG A 77 13.43 -5.03 -4.29
C ARG A 77 13.43 -6.55 -4.47
N THR A 78 14.12 -7.06 -5.49
CA THR A 78 14.28 -8.50 -5.75
C THR A 78 15.05 -9.15 -4.62
N LEU A 79 16.13 -8.53 -4.14
CA LEU A 79 16.91 -9.05 -3.02
C LEU A 79 16.03 -9.22 -1.77
N THR A 80 15.24 -8.19 -1.43
CA THR A 80 14.37 -8.20 -0.25
C THR A 80 13.40 -9.38 -0.28
N MET A 81 12.69 -9.56 -1.40
CA MET A 81 11.73 -10.67 -1.54
C MET A 81 12.44 -12.03 -1.68
N TRP A 82 13.59 -12.08 -2.34
CA TRP A 82 14.35 -13.31 -2.51
C TRP A 82 14.81 -13.88 -1.17
N LEU A 83 15.45 -13.07 -0.31
CA LEU A 83 15.86 -13.48 1.03
C LEU A 83 14.66 -14.01 1.85
N ALA A 84 13.49 -13.40 1.70
CA ALA A 84 12.27 -13.84 2.39
C ALA A 84 11.77 -15.23 1.97
N THR A 85 12.24 -15.76 0.82
CA THR A 85 11.81 -17.04 0.24
C THR A 85 12.84 -18.17 0.33
N ILE A 86 14.04 -17.87 0.85
CA ILE A 86 15.11 -18.88 0.98
C ILE A 86 14.80 -19.81 2.16
N ASP A 87 14.97 -21.11 1.94
CA ASP A 87 14.86 -22.12 2.99
C ASP A 87 16.06 -22.05 3.94
N THR A 88 15.83 -21.68 5.19
CA THR A 88 16.86 -21.48 6.23
C THR A 88 17.56 -22.79 6.63
N ASN A 89 16.96 -23.95 6.33
CA ASN A 89 17.61 -25.24 6.54
C ASN A 89 18.70 -25.53 5.50
N ARG A 90 18.70 -24.80 4.39
CA ARG A 90 19.61 -25.03 3.26
C ARG A 90 20.74 -24.02 3.18
N VAL A 91 20.79 -23.05 4.09
CA VAL A 91 21.92 -22.13 4.23
C VAL A 91 22.96 -22.67 5.20
N ASN A 92 24.17 -22.13 5.13
CA ASN A 92 25.21 -22.42 6.11
C ASN A 92 24.76 -22.01 7.53
N GLU A 93 25.34 -22.66 8.55
CA GLU A 93 24.96 -22.44 9.94
C GLU A 93 25.20 -20.99 10.39
N ALA A 94 26.29 -20.38 9.90
CA ALA A 94 26.73 -19.05 10.27
C ALA A 94 25.75 -17.94 9.82
N ALA A 95 25.06 -18.14 8.69
CA ALA A 95 24.07 -17.20 8.15
C ALA A 95 22.62 -17.49 8.59
N ARG A 96 22.35 -18.69 9.13
CA ARG A 96 20.98 -19.15 9.42
C ARG A 96 20.22 -18.20 10.34
N THR A 97 20.81 -17.88 11.50
CA THR A 97 20.17 -17.00 12.49
C THR A 97 19.91 -15.60 11.94
N THR A 98 20.83 -15.06 11.14
CA THR A 98 20.66 -13.75 10.49
C THR A 98 19.51 -13.78 9.47
N LEU A 99 19.42 -14.84 8.67
CA LEU A 99 18.34 -14.99 7.69
C LEU A 99 16.97 -15.20 8.37
N GLU A 100 16.90 -15.99 9.44
CA GLU A 100 15.67 -16.19 10.23
C GLU A 100 15.19 -14.89 10.86
N ALA A 101 16.09 -14.11 11.46
CA ALA A 101 15.74 -12.80 12.03
C ALA A 101 15.22 -11.85 10.96
N TYR A 102 15.86 -11.82 9.78
CA TYR A 102 15.40 -11.05 8.63
C TYR A 102 14.00 -11.49 8.17
N GLN A 103 13.76 -12.81 8.03
CA GLN A 103 12.47 -13.35 7.60
C GLN A 103 11.34 -13.04 8.58
N LEU A 104 11.62 -13.11 9.89
CA LEU A 104 10.67 -12.72 10.94
C LEU A 104 10.33 -11.24 10.86
N GLU A 105 11.32 -10.36 10.68
CA GLU A 105 11.11 -8.93 10.54
C GLU A 105 10.29 -8.61 9.27
N ALA A 106 10.60 -9.27 8.15
CA ALA A 106 9.85 -9.13 6.91
C ALA A 106 8.39 -9.61 7.05
N ALA A 107 8.15 -10.74 7.71
CA ALA A 107 6.80 -11.25 7.96
C ALA A 107 5.98 -10.26 8.81
N ASN A 108 6.56 -9.74 9.89
CA ASN A 108 5.91 -8.75 10.76
C ASN A 108 5.64 -7.43 10.02
N ALA A 109 6.56 -6.99 9.16
CA ALA A 109 6.39 -5.80 8.34
C ALA A 109 5.27 -5.97 7.31
N LEU A 110 5.20 -7.13 6.62
CA LEU A 110 4.13 -7.42 5.67
C LEU A 110 2.77 -7.54 6.38
N ASP A 111 2.70 -8.19 7.54
CA ASP A 111 1.48 -8.25 8.35
C ASP A 111 0.99 -6.85 8.72
N SER A 112 1.90 -6.02 9.24
CA SER A 112 1.56 -4.65 9.65
C SER A 112 1.14 -3.79 8.46
N TYR A 113 1.82 -3.92 7.32
CA TYR A 113 1.47 -3.21 6.09
C TYR A 113 0.05 -3.59 5.59
N PHE A 114 -0.26 -4.88 5.50
CA PHE A 114 -1.55 -5.34 4.94
C PHE A 114 -2.71 -5.25 5.93
N HIS A 115 -2.48 -5.38 7.23
CA HIS A 115 -3.55 -5.48 8.23
C HIS A 115 -3.64 -4.31 9.20
N LYS A 116 -2.57 -3.53 9.37
CA LYS A 116 -2.50 -2.39 10.33
C LYS A 116 -2.32 -1.03 9.65
N GLY A 117 -2.26 -1.00 8.32
CA GLY A 117 -2.22 0.22 7.51
C GLY A 117 -0.81 0.75 7.21
N GLY A 118 0.23 0.20 7.84
CA GLY A 118 1.61 0.60 7.62
C GLY A 118 2.61 -0.21 8.44
N ALA A 119 3.88 -0.20 8.02
CA ALA A 119 4.99 -0.77 8.78
C ALA A 119 6.06 0.31 8.97
N ILE A 120 6.49 0.51 10.21
CA ILE A 120 7.56 1.45 10.56
C ILE A 120 8.79 0.63 10.92
N ASN A 121 9.91 0.90 10.25
CA ASN A 121 11.19 0.33 10.64
C ASN A 121 11.66 1.02 11.92
N PRO A 122 11.83 0.29 13.05
CA PRO A 122 12.27 0.90 14.32
C PRO A 122 13.70 1.46 14.25
N ARG A 123 14.46 1.09 13.22
CA ARG A 123 15.82 1.57 12.93
C ARG A 123 15.84 2.67 11.86
N ALA A 124 14.68 3.19 11.45
CA ALA A 124 14.63 4.28 10.49
C ALA A 124 15.29 5.54 11.08
N GLU A 125 16.12 6.20 10.28
CA GLU A 125 16.76 7.44 10.69
C GLU A 125 15.74 8.58 10.78
N GLU A 126 16.08 9.61 11.57
CA GLU A 126 15.19 10.77 11.77
C GLU A 126 14.81 11.41 10.44
N HIS A 127 15.71 11.50 9.46
CA HIS A 127 15.38 12.03 8.14
C HIS A 127 14.41 11.15 7.35
N GLN A 128 14.43 9.82 7.55
CA GLN A 128 13.52 8.87 6.91
C GLN A 128 12.12 8.97 7.54
N LEU A 129 12.08 9.05 8.87
CA LEU A 129 10.85 9.30 9.64
C LEU A 129 10.27 10.69 9.31
N ASN A 130 11.12 11.72 9.26
CA ASN A 130 10.74 13.08 8.89
C ASN A 130 10.27 13.16 7.44
N ALA A 131 10.79 12.36 6.51
CA ALA A 131 10.25 12.31 5.15
C ALA A 131 8.82 11.75 5.12
N LEU A 132 8.56 10.68 5.89
CA LEU A 132 7.22 10.14 6.11
C LEU A 132 6.28 11.16 6.78
N MET A 133 6.75 11.83 7.83
CA MET A 133 5.98 12.85 8.55
C MET A 133 5.74 14.10 7.70
N ARG A 134 6.73 14.58 6.94
CA ARG A 134 6.60 15.72 6.01
C ARG A 134 5.57 15.43 4.92
N GLN A 135 5.55 14.21 4.39
CA GLN A 135 4.53 13.84 3.41
C GLN A 135 3.11 13.97 4.00
N SER A 136 2.92 13.52 5.24
CA SER A 136 1.65 13.67 5.94
C SER A 136 1.34 15.13 6.31
N GLN A 137 2.35 15.93 6.69
CA GLN A 137 2.20 17.37 6.93
C GLN A 137 1.77 18.11 5.65
N MET A 138 2.42 17.85 4.51
CA MET A 138 2.04 18.44 3.22
C MET A 138 0.62 18.04 2.81
N GLN A 139 0.23 16.77 3.03
CA GLN A 139 -1.16 16.34 2.79
C GLN A 139 -2.16 17.02 3.73
N MET A 140 -1.76 17.30 4.97
CA MET A 140 -2.58 18.04 5.93
C MET A 140 -2.72 19.51 5.54
N GLU A 141 -1.65 20.15 5.06
CA GLU A 141 -1.68 21.51 4.53
C GLU A 141 -2.61 21.60 3.31
N LEU A 142 -2.59 20.61 2.42
CA LEU A 142 -3.56 20.52 1.32
C LEU A 142 -5.00 20.39 1.84
N CYS A 143 -5.22 19.63 2.91
CA CYS A 143 -6.53 19.55 3.56
C CYS A 143 -6.94 20.91 4.15
N GLN A 144 -6.02 21.66 4.76
CA GLN A 144 -6.31 23.02 5.25
C GLN A 144 -6.65 23.97 4.09
N ALA A 145 -5.89 23.93 3.00
CA ALA A 145 -6.12 24.75 1.80
C ALA A 145 -7.44 24.40 1.08
N ALA A 146 -7.91 23.15 1.20
CA ALA A 146 -9.17 22.69 0.63
C ALA A 146 -10.40 23.04 1.48
N LYS A 147 -10.24 23.71 2.63
CA LYS A 147 -11.37 24.24 3.41
C LYS A 147 -12.21 25.17 2.54
N GLY A 148 -13.52 24.94 2.51
CA GLY A 148 -14.47 25.68 1.67
C GLY A 148 -14.53 25.19 0.21
N LEU A 149 -13.59 24.36 -0.25
CA LEU A 149 -13.65 23.68 -1.54
C LEU A 149 -14.25 22.26 -1.42
N ILE A 150 -14.02 21.60 -0.28
CA ILE A 150 -14.53 20.27 0.04
C ILE A 150 -15.47 20.36 1.23
N HIS A 151 -16.56 19.58 1.22
CA HIS A 151 -17.49 19.46 2.35
C HIS A 151 -16.75 19.19 3.67
N PRO A 152 -17.08 19.89 4.78
CA PRO A 152 -16.37 19.77 6.06
C PRO A 152 -16.19 18.33 6.55
N ASP A 153 -17.25 17.52 6.60
CA ASP A 153 -17.17 16.13 7.07
C ASP A 153 -16.24 15.25 6.21
N HIS A 154 -16.20 15.47 4.88
CA HIS A 154 -15.32 14.72 3.98
C HIS A 154 -13.87 15.18 4.11
N LEU A 155 -13.68 16.47 4.32
CA LEU A 155 -12.37 17.04 4.57
C LEU A 155 -11.81 16.57 5.92
N GLU A 156 -12.66 16.51 6.94
CA GLU A 156 -12.32 15.97 8.25
C GLU A 156 -11.96 14.49 8.16
N ALA A 157 -12.76 13.67 7.47
CA ALA A 157 -12.43 12.26 7.25
C ALA A 157 -11.08 12.08 6.53
N LYS A 158 -10.80 12.87 5.50
CA LYS A 158 -9.50 12.87 4.81
C LYS A 158 -8.36 13.31 5.73
N ALA A 159 -8.55 14.38 6.49
CA ALA A 159 -7.56 14.88 7.44
C ALA A 159 -7.25 13.84 8.52
N ARG A 160 -8.26 13.16 9.07
CA ARG A 160 -8.07 12.05 10.03
C ARG A 160 -7.27 10.90 9.43
N ILE A 161 -7.49 10.55 8.16
CA ILE A 161 -6.69 9.52 7.46
C ILE A 161 -5.24 9.96 7.31
N VAL A 162 -5.00 11.22 6.93
CA VAL A 162 -3.65 11.78 6.78
C VAL A 162 -2.93 11.83 8.13
N LEU A 163 -3.63 12.25 9.20
CA LEU A 163 -3.12 12.26 10.56
C LEU A 163 -2.72 10.86 11.03
N ALA A 164 -3.63 9.90 10.91
CA ALA A 164 -3.37 8.51 11.33
C ALA A 164 -2.16 7.92 10.58
N ARG A 165 -2.05 8.15 9.26
CA ARG A 165 -0.86 7.75 8.49
C ARG A 165 0.41 8.44 8.96
N GLY A 166 0.37 9.73 9.27
CA GLY A 166 1.50 10.47 9.80
C GLY A 166 1.94 10.01 11.19
N LEU A 167 1.01 9.55 12.01
CA LEU A 167 1.24 9.03 13.36
C LEU A 167 1.55 7.52 13.39
N GLY A 168 1.39 6.82 12.26
CA GLY A 168 1.56 5.37 12.19
C GLY A 168 0.40 4.58 12.81
N GLU A 169 -0.76 5.20 12.96
CA GLU A 169 -1.95 4.66 13.59
C GLU A 169 -3.01 4.26 12.54
N ALA A 170 -3.92 3.36 12.92
CA ALA A 170 -5.10 3.09 12.11
C ALA A 170 -6.03 4.31 12.16
N PRO A 171 -6.60 4.77 11.03
CA PRO A 171 -7.50 5.92 11.05
C PRO A 171 -8.76 5.64 11.84
N GLU A 172 -8.91 6.33 12.97
CA GLU A 172 -10.17 6.43 13.70
C GLU A 172 -11.15 7.30 12.92
N LEU A 173 -11.79 6.67 11.94
CA LEU A 173 -12.98 7.20 11.29
C LEU A 173 -14.14 6.96 12.25
N ASP A 174 -14.83 8.02 12.69
CA ASP A 174 -16.11 7.85 13.37
C ASP A 174 -17.00 7.02 12.43
N PRO A 175 -17.41 5.79 12.84
CA PRO A 175 -18.21 4.92 12.00
C PRO A 175 -19.49 5.59 11.51
N LYS A 176 -19.99 6.61 12.22
CA LYS A 176 -21.20 7.37 11.87
C LYS A 176 -20.97 8.44 10.81
N THR A 177 -19.78 9.03 10.70
CA THR A 177 -19.47 10.10 9.72
C THR A 177 -18.87 9.56 8.41
N ARG A 178 -18.57 8.27 8.36
CA ARG A 178 -18.12 7.59 7.14
C ARG A 178 -19.11 7.84 5.99
N PRO A 179 -18.65 8.28 4.79
CA PRO A 179 -19.53 8.47 3.65
C PRO A 179 -20.24 7.18 3.25
N LEU A 180 -21.54 7.26 3.03
CA LEU A 180 -22.39 6.15 2.58
C LEU A 180 -23.03 6.49 1.23
N TYR A 181 -22.61 5.80 0.19
CA TYR A 181 -23.19 5.97 -1.15
C TYR A 181 -24.46 5.11 -1.27
N THR A 182 -25.51 5.67 -1.88
CA THR A 182 -26.73 4.90 -2.19
C THR A 182 -26.44 3.68 -3.07
N ALA A 183 -25.47 3.79 -3.97
CA ALA A 183 -25.00 2.67 -4.79
C ALA A 183 -24.40 1.54 -3.94
N ASP A 184 -23.61 1.86 -2.92
CA ASP A 184 -22.97 0.86 -2.06
C ASP A 184 -23.97 0.20 -1.11
N PHE A 185 -24.94 0.98 -0.60
CA PHE A 185 -26.09 0.43 0.12
C PHE A 185 -26.90 -0.55 -0.76
N LEU A 186 -27.18 -0.20 -2.02
CA LEU A 186 -27.92 -1.07 -2.93
C LEU A 186 -27.14 -2.34 -3.32
N LYS A 187 -25.82 -2.27 -3.45
CA LYS A 187 -24.96 -3.46 -3.65
C LYS A 187 -25.09 -4.44 -2.48
N SER A 188 -25.19 -3.93 -1.25
CA SER A 188 -25.35 -4.78 -0.06
C SER A 188 -26.70 -5.52 0.00
N LYS A 189 -27.63 -5.23 -0.92
CA LYS A 189 -28.91 -5.94 -1.06
C LYS A 189 -28.86 -7.09 -2.09
N ASN A 190 -27.67 -7.47 -2.57
CA ASN A 190 -27.45 -8.60 -3.49
C ASN A 190 -28.33 -8.55 -4.75
N LEU A 191 -28.55 -7.35 -5.29
CA LEU A 191 -29.33 -7.16 -6.51
C LEU A 191 -28.50 -7.54 -7.75
N SER A 192 -29.16 -8.10 -8.77
CA SER A 192 -28.54 -8.26 -10.09
C SER A 192 -28.23 -6.88 -10.70
N ASN A 193 -27.20 -6.80 -11.54
CA ASN A 193 -26.81 -5.56 -12.23
C ASN A 193 -27.99 -4.90 -12.98
N LYS A 194 -28.85 -5.71 -13.60
CA LYS A 194 -30.06 -5.24 -14.30
C LYS A 194 -31.06 -4.60 -13.33
N LYS A 195 -31.32 -5.26 -12.19
CA LYS A 195 -32.24 -4.75 -11.17
C LYS A 195 -31.68 -3.50 -10.48
N MET A 196 -30.39 -3.47 -10.19
CA MET A 196 -29.71 -2.31 -9.61
C MET A 196 -29.85 -1.06 -10.50
N LYS A 197 -29.61 -1.18 -11.82
CA LYS A 197 -29.77 -0.06 -12.77
C LYS A 197 -31.21 0.47 -12.83
N SER A 198 -32.21 -0.38 -12.66
CA SER A 198 -33.63 0.00 -12.63
C SER A 198 -34.01 0.72 -11.32
N VAL A 199 -33.51 0.21 -10.18
CA VAL A 199 -33.88 0.70 -8.84
C VAL A 199 -33.17 2.00 -8.46
N ALA A 200 -31.89 2.13 -8.80
CA ALA A 200 -31.02 3.19 -8.29
C ALA A 200 -31.55 4.64 -8.51
N PRO A 201 -32.09 5.02 -9.69
CA PRO A 201 -32.57 6.40 -9.90
C PRO A 201 -33.73 6.78 -8.99
N MET A 202 -34.72 5.90 -8.85
CA MET A 202 -35.89 6.16 -7.99
C MET A 202 -35.54 6.04 -6.51
N PHE A 203 -34.64 5.13 -6.15
CA PHE A 203 -34.16 5.01 -4.77
C PHE A 203 -33.47 6.30 -4.34
N GLY A 204 -32.58 6.86 -5.17
CA GLY A 204 -31.91 8.13 -4.87
C GLY A 204 -32.89 9.31 -4.70
N LYS A 205 -33.93 9.40 -5.53
CA LYS A 205 -34.98 10.42 -5.40
C LYS A 205 -35.76 10.27 -4.09
N ARG A 206 -36.18 9.04 -3.76
CA ARG A 206 -36.92 8.73 -2.51
C ARG A 206 -36.06 8.98 -1.27
N MET A 207 -34.77 8.64 -1.34
CA MET A 207 -33.80 8.94 -0.29
C MET A 207 -33.64 10.43 -0.06
N LYS A 208 -33.49 11.22 -1.13
CA LYS A 208 -33.43 12.67 -1.02
C LYS A 208 -34.69 13.22 -0.33
N ALA A 209 -35.87 12.78 -0.77
CA ALA A 209 -37.14 13.24 -0.21
C ALA A 209 -37.27 12.91 1.28
N LEU A 210 -36.99 11.66 1.69
CA LEU A 210 -37.07 11.27 3.10
C LEU A 210 -36.03 12.01 3.95
N TYR A 211 -34.81 12.17 3.44
CA TYR A 211 -33.76 12.91 4.13
C TYR A 211 -34.18 14.36 4.38
N THR A 212 -34.70 15.05 3.35
CA THR A 212 -35.17 16.43 3.49
C THR A 212 -36.29 16.56 4.51
N LEU A 213 -37.22 15.59 4.55
CA LEU A 213 -38.31 15.58 5.52
C LEU A 213 -37.80 15.41 6.96
N GLU A 214 -36.88 14.47 7.19
CA GLU A 214 -36.40 14.11 8.53
C GLU A 214 -35.37 15.09 9.10
N LYS A 215 -34.56 15.70 8.23
CA LYS A 215 -33.46 16.59 8.62
C LYS A 215 -33.78 18.07 8.43
N GLY A 216 -34.91 18.40 7.80
CA GLY A 216 -35.32 19.79 7.51
C GLY A 216 -34.44 20.51 6.49
N ARG A 217 -33.52 19.80 5.81
CA ARG A 217 -32.58 20.35 4.81
C ARG A 217 -32.30 19.32 3.73
N GLU A 218 -32.02 19.78 2.51
CA GLU A 218 -31.57 18.86 1.45
C GLU A 218 -30.22 18.23 1.79
N PRO A 219 -29.97 16.97 1.36
CA PRO A 219 -28.63 16.40 1.46
C PRO A 219 -27.67 17.22 0.60
N GLU A 220 -26.51 17.52 1.17
CA GLU A 220 -25.48 18.28 0.47
C GLU A 220 -24.96 17.51 -0.72
N LYS A 221 -24.50 18.23 -1.75
CA LYS A 221 -23.95 17.61 -2.96
C LYS A 221 -22.44 17.71 -2.96
N TYR A 222 -21.79 16.71 -3.54
CA TYR A 222 -20.36 16.74 -3.80
C TYR A 222 -20.04 16.10 -5.14
N ASP A 223 -18.86 16.44 -5.63
CA ASP A 223 -18.31 15.92 -6.87
C ASP A 223 -17.75 14.51 -6.66
N LEU A 224 -18.36 13.52 -7.30
CA LEU A 224 -17.88 12.15 -7.34
C LEU A 224 -17.21 11.88 -8.68
N THR A 225 -15.93 11.50 -8.63
CA THR A 225 -15.21 11.02 -9.83
C THR A 225 -15.51 9.54 -10.05
N LEU A 226 -16.11 9.23 -11.18
CA LEU A 226 -16.40 7.86 -11.60
C LEU A 226 -15.15 7.18 -12.17
N PRO A 227 -15.08 5.83 -12.22
CA PRO A 227 -13.93 5.10 -12.79
C PRO A 227 -13.57 5.44 -14.24
N ASN A 228 -14.51 6.03 -14.98
CA ASN A 228 -14.31 6.52 -16.35
C ASN A 228 -13.79 7.97 -16.42
N GLY A 229 -13.39 8.57 -15.29
CA GLY A 229 -12.88 9.95 -15.21
C GLY A 229 -13.96 11.03 -15.22
N GLN A 230 -15.24 10.67 -15.39
CA GLN A 230 -16.34 11.63 -15.37
C GLN A 230 -16.62 12.09 -13.93
N VAL A 231 -16.71 13.40 -13.71
CA VAL A 231 -17.19 13.98 -12.45
C VAL A 231 -18.71 14.16 -12.50
N ARG A 232 -19.40 13.74 -11.44
CA ARG A 232 -20.85 13.96 -11.28
C ARG A 232 -21.16 14.48 -9.88
N GLN A 233 -22.07 15.44 -9.80
CA GLN A 233 -22.65 15.82 -8.52
C GLN A 233 -23.63 14.76 -8.02
N VAL A 234 -23.39 14.29 -6.80
CA VAL A 234 -24.23 13.30 -6.12
C VAL A 234 -24.56 13.78 -4.70
N ASN A 235 -25.68 13.31 -4.16
CA ASN A 235 -26.06 13.62 -2.78
C ASN A 235 -25.14 12.87 -1.79
N GLY A 236 -24.69 13.59 -0.77
CA GLY A 236 -23.92 13.13 0.37
C GLY A 236 -24.81 12.55 1.46
N TYR A 237 -24.45 11.35 1.89
CA TYR A 237 -24.99 10.71 3.06
C TYR A 237 -23.83 10.09 3.84
N THR A 238 -24.08 9.83 5.11
CA THR A 238 -23.14 9.17 6.01
C THR A 238 -23.73 7.86 6.52
N GLU A 239 -22.92 7.04 7.17
CA GLU A 239 -23.39 5.83 7.85
C GLU A 239 -24.45 6.12 8.94
N ALA A 240 -24.46 7.32 9.53
CA ALA A 240 -25.55 7.77 10.40
C ALA A 240 -26.92 7.82 9.70
N ASP A 241 -26.94 7.96 8.37
CA ASP A 241 -28.14 7.99 7.54
C ASP A 241 -28.55 6.60 7.03
N ARG A 242 -27.78 5.54 7.33
CA ARG A 242 -28.12 4.15 6.96
C ARG A 242 -29.54 3.73 7.39
N PRO A 243 -30.04 4.09 8.59
CA PRO A 243 -31.42 3.77 8.96
C PRO A 243 -32.47 4.41 8.02
N LEU A 244 -32.20 5.60 7.46
CA LEU A 244 -33.07 6.22 6.47
C LEU A 244 -33.04 5.45 5.14
N MET A 245 -31.85 5.00 4.71
CA MET A 245 -31.70 4.11 3.55
C MET A 245 -32.46 2.80 3.71
N GLN A 246 -32.41 2.23 4.91
CA GLN A 246 -33.14 1.03 5.24
C GLN A 246 -34.65 1.25 5.20
N ARG A 247 -35.16 2.36 5.74
CA ARG A 247 -36.59 2.71 5.66
C ARG A 247 -37.09 2.87 4.22
N VAL A 248 -36.34 3.55 3.36
CA VAL A 248 -36.70 3.69 1.93
C VAL A 248 -36.66 2.34 1.22
N TRP A 249 -35.69 1.49 1.56
CA TRP A 249 -35.63 0.13 1.03
C TRP A 249 -36.88 -0.66 1.42
N ASP A 250 -37.21 -0.64 2.71
CA ASP A 250 -38.27 -1.46 3.29
C ASP A 250 -39.66 -1.06 2.78
N GLN A 251 -39.87 0.24 2.61
CA GLN A 251 -41.14 0.79 2.16
C GLN A 251 -41.44 0.51 0.67
N TYR A 252 -40.40 0.41 -0.16
CA TYR A 252 -40.59 0.48 -1.62
C TYR A 252 -39.99 -0.67 -2.42
N TYR A 253 -39.13 -1.51 -1.82
CA TYR A 253 -38.31 -2.47 -2.56
C TYR A 253 -38.20 -3.86 -1.93
N THR A 254 -38.56 -4.02 -0.66
CA THR A 254 -39.01 -5.31 -0.13
C THR A 254 -40.48 -5.49 -0.47
N THR A 255 -40.77 -6.26 -1.51
CA THR A 255 -42.08 -6.89 -1.63
C THR A 255 -42.08 -8.14 -0.75
N ALA A 256 -43.20 -8.38 -0.07
CA ALA A 256 -43.57 -9.70 0.43
C ALA A 256 -43.56 -10.76 -0.69
#